data_AF-A0A7X6ZMZ6-F1
#
_entry.id   AF-A0A7X6ZMZ6-F1
#
_cell.length_a   1.000
_cell.length_b   1.000
_cell.length_c   1.000
_cell.angle_alpha   90.00
_cell.angle_beta   90.00
_cell.angle_gamma   90.00
#
_symmetry.space_group_name_H-M   'P 1'
#
loop_
_entity.id
_entity.type
_entity.pdbx_description
1 polymer ?
#
loop_
_entity_poly.entity_id
_entity_poly.type
_entity_poly.pdbx_seq_one_letter_code
_entity_poly.pdbx_strand_id
1 'polypeptide(L)'
;MAVSYDFFAARGIPDAHSTRAEDFLAENNAWRVVLGLDDAPEGTPFMFTRNYDPDSLQSGDGPIILNDEPPFGKKGMVVVLKGGAAYYLSGNQLRNSNFNPAGTPSNPDISIIGP
;
A
#
# COMPACT_ATOMS: atom_id res chain seq x y z
N MET A 1 20.72 7.61 14.26
CA MET A 1 19.52 6.78 14.55
C MET A 1 19.67 5.49 13.78
N ALA A 2 19.71 4.35 14.46
CA ALA A 2 19.62 3.06 13.78
C ALA A 2 18.12 2.75 13.64
N VAL A 3 17.62 2.77 12.42
CA VAL A 3 16.24 2.37 12.11
C VAL A 3 16.24 0.85 12.12
N SER A 4 15.51 0.21 13.04
CA SER A 4 15.17 -1.22 12.90
C SER A 4 14.18 -1.36 11.77
N TYR A 5 14.22 -2.42 10.97
CA TYR A 5 13.26 -2.66 9.88
C TYR A 5 11.94 -3.31 10.35
N ASP A 6 11.83 -3.65 11.64
CA ASP A 6 10.65 -4.30 12.24
C ASP A 6 9.35 -3.51 12.08
N PHE A 7 9.42 -2.19 11.93
CA PHE A 7 8.24 -1.34 11.78
C PHE A 7 7.48 -1.55 10.46
N PHE A 8 8.13 -2.16 9.46
CA PHE A 8 7.47 -2.52 8.20
C PHE A 8 6.80 -3.90 8.24
N ALA A 9 7.09 -4.70 9.27
CA ALA A 9 6.41 -5.96 9.49
C ALA A 9 5.00 -5.72 10.05
N ALA A 10 4.10 -6.66 9.77
CA ALA A 10 2.76 -6.68 10.34
C ALA A 10 2.40 -8.12 10.75
N ARG A 11 1.33 -8.29 11.51
CA ARG A 11 0.95 -9.59 12.08
C ARG A 11 0.90 -10.69 11.01
N GLY A 12 1.71 -11.74 11.17
CA GLY A 12 1.74 -12.89 10.26
C GLY A 12 2.79 -12.79 9.15
N ILE A 13 3.56 -11.70 9.12
CA ILE A 13 4.78 -11.55 8.34
C ILE A 13 5.98 -11.74 9.27
N PRO A 14 7.01 -12.54 8.90
CA PRO A 14 8.24 -12.63 9.69
C PRO A 14 8.94 -11.27 9.70
N ASP A 15 9.32 -10.79 10.87
CA ASP A 15 10.03 -9.55 11.05
C ASP A 15 11.51 -9.67 10.70
N ALA A 16 12.07 -8.59 10.16
CA ALA A 16 13.50 -8.45 9.93
C ALA A 16 14.11 -7.66 11.08
N HIS A 17 14.42 -8.37 12.18
CA HIS A 17 15.10 -7.85 13.37
C HIS A 17 16.56 -7.45 13.09
N SER A 18 16.72 -6.44 12.24
CA SER A 18 18.00 -5.94 11.79
C SER A 18 17.90 -4.43 11.56
N THR A 19 19.06 -3.80 11.59
CA THR A 19 19.25 -2.39 11.19
C THR A 19 19.98 -2.30 9.85
N ARG A 20 20.18 -3.44 9.15
CA ARG A 20 20.86 -3.54 7.87
C ARG A 20 19.83 -3.65 6.75
N ALA A 21 19.98 -2.83 5.72
CA ALA A 21 19.01 -2.75 4.63
C ALA A 21 18.93 -4.06 3.83
N GLU A 22 20.05 -4.75 3.69
CA GLU A 22 20.17 -6.02 2.98
C GLU A 22 19.40 -7.18 3.65
N ASP A 23 19.11 -7.07 4.94
CA ASP A 23 18.34 -8.08 5.68
C ASP A 23 16.82 -7.84 5.57
N PHE A 24 16.40 -6.68 5.03
CA PHE A 24 15.01 -6.34 4.84
C PHE A 24 14.54 -6.75 3.44
N LEU A 25 13.82 -7.86 3.36
CA LEU A 25 13.37 -8.46 2.10
C LEU A 25 11.87 -8.22 1.85
N ALA A 26 11.44 -8.53 0.62
CA ALA A 26 10.05 -8.50 0.18
C ALA A 26 9.10 -9.28 1.11
N GLU A 27 9.59 -10.40 1.66
CA GLU A 27 8.85 -11.25 2.58
C GLU A 27 8.66 -10.66 3.97
N ASN A 28 9.40 -9.60 4.34
CA ASN A 28 9.32 -8.93 5.64
C ASN A 28 8.56 -7.59 5.59
N ASN A 29 8.08 -7.19 4.40
CA ASN A 29 7.45 -5.90 4.18
C ASN A 29 5.93 -6.05 3.93
N ALA A 30 5.12 -5.41 4.77
CA ALA A 30 3.66 -5.38 4.62
C ALA A 30 3.16 -4.31 3.62
N TRP A 31 4.02 -3.42 3.17
CA TRP A 31 3.65 -2.14 2.58
C TRP A 31 4.17 -1.95 1.16
N ARG A 32 3.35 -1.26 0.36
CA ARG A 32 3.75 -0.62 -0.89
C ARG A 32 3.75 0.89 -0.71
N VAL A 33 4.66 1.55 -1.41
CA VAL A 33 4.82 3.00 -1.42
C VAL A 33 4.70 3.50 -2.84
N VAL A 34 4.04 4.64 -3.03
CA VAL A 34 3.91 5.31 -4.32
C VAL A 34 4.91 6.46 -4.37
N LEU A 35 5.78 6.44 -5.38
CA LEU A 35 6.77 7.48 -5.66
C LEU A 35 6.27 8.44 -6.75
N GLY A 36 6.97 9.57 -6.92
CA GLY A 36 6.67 10.54 -7.99
C GLY A 36 5.41 11.37 -7.73
N LEU A 37 5.07 11.60 -6.45
CA LEU A 37 3.83 12.27 -6.06
C LEU A 37 3.94 13.79 -5.94
N ASP A 38 5.06 14.41 -6.32
CA ASP A 38 5.31 15.84 -6.12
C ASP A 38 4.19 16.71 -6.71
N ASP A 39 3.81 16.43 -7.95
CA ASP A 39 2.73 17.12 -8.67
C ASP A 39 1.37 16.40 -8.58
N ALA A 40 1.29 15.29 -7.83
CA ALA A 40 0.06 14.54 -7.70
C ALA A 40 -0.96 15.30 -6.82
N PRO A 41 -2.27 15.26 -7.16
CA PRO A 41 -3.31 15.85 -6.33
C PRO A 41 -3.37 15.22 -4.93
N GLU A 42 -3.81 16.00 -3.94
CA GLU A 42 -4.19 15.45 -2.64
C GLU A 42 -5.27 14.38 -2.81
N GLY A 43 -5.19 13.34 -2.00
CA GLY A 43 -6.05 12.18 -2.15
C GLY A 43 -5.49 11.08 -3.06
N THR A 44 -4.30 11.26 -3.64
CA THR A 44 -3.57 10.18 -4.31
C THR A 44 -2.96 9.22 -3.27
N PRO A 45 -3.03 7.88 -3.44
CA PRO A 45 -2.37 6.94 -2.55
C PRO A 45 -0.87 7.22 -2.44
N PHE A 46 -0.38 7.29 -1.21
CA PHE A 46 1.04 7.40 -0.87
C PHE A 46 1.61 6.07 -0.37
N MET A 47 0.87 5.38 0.51
CA MET A 47 1.33 4.13 1.12
C MET A 47 0.13 3.25 1.43
N PHE A 48 0.22 1.95 1.15
CA PHE A 48 -0.88 1.03 1.40
C PHE A 48 -0.40 -0.41 1.58
N THR A 49 -1.26 -1.27 2.11
CA THR A 49 -0.90 -2.65 2.41
C THR A 49 -0.88 -3.52 1.15
N ARG A 50 0.05 -4.48 1.08
CA ARG A 50 0.29 -5.30 -0.12
C ARG A 50 -0.76 -6.39 -0.43
N ASN A 51 -1.79 -6.55 0.41
CA ASN A 51 -2.72 -7.69 0.37
C ASN A 51 -3.83 -7.55 -0.69
N TYR A 52 -3.48 -7.09 -1.90
CA TYR A 52 -4.41 -6.87 -3.01
C TYR A 52 -3.94 -7.58 -4.27
N ASP A 53 -4.89 -7.89 -5.16
CA ASP A 53 -4.61 -8.34 -6.52
C ASP A 53 -4.20 -7.13 -7.39
N PRO A 54 -2.96 -7.07 -7.92
CA PRO A 54 -2.50 -6.00 -8.80
C PRO A 54 -3.44 -5.73 -9.97
N ASP A 55 -4.06 -6.77 -10.51
CA ASP A 55 -4.97 -6.66 -11.65
C ASP A 55 -6.31 -6.05 -11.27
N SER A 56 -6.61 -5.86 -9.98
CA SER A 56 -7.82 -5.19 -9.49
C SER A 56 -7.69 -3.67 -9.35
N LEU A 57 -6.46 -3.15 -9.27
CA LEU A 57 -6.17 -1.71 -9.34
C LEU A 57 -6.16 -1.22 -10.80
N GLN A 58 -7.24 -1.46 -11.53
CA GLN A 58 -7.40 -0.93 -12.90
C GLN A 58 -7.94 0.49 -12.90
N SER A 59 -7.80 1.16 -14.04
CA SER A 59 -8.46 2.44 -14.31
C SER A 59 -9.99 2.30 -14.20
N GLY A 60 -10.62 3.17 -13.41
CA GLY A 60 -12.07 3.18 -13.15
C GLY A 60 -12.46 2.73 -11.74
N ASP A 61 -13.76 2.75 -11.42
CA ASP A 61 -14.29 2.42 -10.08
C ASP A 61 -14.58 0.92 -9.87
N GLY A 62 -13.61 0.08 -10.26
CA GLY A 62 -13.68 -1.36 -10.07
C GLY A 62 -13.60 -1.77 -8.59
N PRO A 63 -14.11 -2.97 -8.24
CA PRO A 63 -13.87 -3.55 -6.92
C PRO A 63 -12.39 -3.92 -6.78
N ILE A 64 -11.85 -3.70 -5.58
CA ILE A 64 -10.49 -4.12 -5.22
C ILE A 64 -10.58 -5.52 -4.61
N ILE A 65 -9.81 -6.45 -5.18
CA ILE A 65 -9.79 -7.83 -4.72
C ILE A 65 -8.61 -7.96 -3.75
N LEU A 66 -8.88 -8.48 -2.56
CA LEU A 66 -7.85 -8.75 -1.57
C LEU A 66 -7.42 -10.22 -1.62
N ASN A 67 -6.11 -10.45 -1.53
CA ASN A 67 -5.54 -11.78 -1.45
C ASN A 67 -5.68 -12.32 -0.02
N ASP A 68 -5.88 -13.63 0.09
CA ASP A 68 -5.95 -14.30 1.40
C ASP A 68 -4.53 -14.61 1.92
N GLU A 69 -3.74 -13.55 2.09
CA GLU A 69 -2.33 -13.63 2.46
C GLU A 69 -2.02 -12.76 3.69
N PRO A 70 -1.07 -13.18 4.55
CA PRO A 70 -0.59 -12.33 5.62
C PRO A 70 -0.09 -10.96 5.10
N PRO A 71 -0.39 -9.87 5.82
CA PRO A 71 -0.78 -9.83 7.24
C PRO A 71 -2.28 -9.63 7.50
N PHE A 72 -3.04 -9.14 6.52
CA PHE A 72 -4.44 -8.74 6.70
C PHE A 72 -5.43 -9.69 6.03
N GLY A 73 -4.97 -10.55 5.12
CA GLY A 73 -5.83 -11.42 4.31
C GLY A 73 -6.94 -10.61 3.65
N LYS A 74 -8.15 -11.18 3.65
CA LYS A 74 -9.35 -10.54 3.10
C LYS A 74 -10.06 -9.57 4.05
N LYS A 75 -9.50 -9.26 5.23
CA LYS A 75 -10.21 -8.44 6.22
C LYS A 75 -10.37 -7.00 5.75
N GLY A 76 -9.33 -6.45 5.14
CA GLY A 76 -9.29 -5.09 4.62
C GLY A 76 -7.87 -4.66 4.29
N MET A 77 -7.74 -3.44 3.78
CA MET A 77 -6.46 -2.82 3.46
C MET A 77 -6.34 -1.45 4.13
N VAL A 78 -5.12 -1.07 4.51
CA VAL A 78 -4.84 0.28 5.02
C VAL A 78 -4.31 1.12 3.86
N VAL A 79 -4.80 2.35 3.75
CA VAL A 79 -4.40 3.31 2.72
C VAL A 79 -4.06 4.63 3.41
N VAL A 80 -2.93 5.20 3.05
CA VAL A 80 -2.47 6.52 3.42
C VAL A 80 -2.39 7.36 2.15
N LEU A 81 -3.05 8.51 2.13
CA LEU A 81 -3.08 9.42 0.99
C LEU A 81 -2.05 10.52 1.14
N LYS A 82 -1.63 11.07 0.00
CA LYS A 82 -1.00 12.40 -0.07
C LYS A 82 -1.94 13.42 0.57
N GLY A 83 -1.42 14.18 1.53
CA GLY A 83 -2.20 15.06 2.43
C GLY A 83 -2.36 14.51 3.85
N GLY A 84 -1.91 13.26 4.10
CA GLY A 84 -1.80 12.69 5.46
C GLY A 84 -3.05 11.99 5.98
N ALA A 85 -4.13 11.93 5.18
CA ALA A 85 -5.30 11.14 5.52
C ALA A 85 -4.95 9.64 5.48
N ALA A 86 -5.37 8.89 6.51
CA ALA A 86 -5.19 7.44 6.58
C ALA A 86 -6.50 6.76 6.97
N TYR A 87 -6.83 5.66 6.31
CA TYR A 87 -8.07 4.91 6.58
C TYR A 87 -7.93 3.44 6.21
N TYR A 88 -8.91 2.68 6.68
CA TYR A 88 -9.05 1.25 6.47
C TYR A 88 -10.24 0.99 5.54
N LEU A 89 -10.03 0.24 4.46
CA LEU A 89 -11.06 -0.17 3.51
C LEU A 89 -11.42 -1.64 3.73
N SER A 90 -12.72 -1.94 3.82
CA SER A 90 -13.22 -3.31 3.92
C SER A 90 -14.60 -3.48 3.29
N GLY A 91 -14.95 -4.72 2.94
CA GLY A 91 -16.24 -5.06 2.35
C GLY A 91 -16.57 -4.19 1.12
N ASN A 92 -17.73 -3.53 1.13
CA ASN A 92 -18.18 -2.68 0.01
C ASN A 92 -17.33 -1.43 -0.22
N GLN A 93 -16.44 -1.07 0.71
CA GLN A 93 -15.53 0.07 0.57
C GLN A 93 -14.32 -0.25 -0.31
N LEU A 94 -14.03 -1.53 -0.58
CA LEU A 94 -12.94 -1.97 -1.45
C LEU A 94 -13.25 -1.65 -2.91
N ARG A 95 -13.09 -0.37 -3.26
CA ARG A 95 -13.34 0.19 -4.57
C ARG A 95 -12.26 1.21 -4.91
N ASN A 96 -11.90 1.29 -6.18
CA ASN A 96 -10.86 2.21 -6.64
C ASN A 96 -11.18 3.68 -6.35
N SER A 97 -12.45 4.11 -6.37
CA SER A 97 -12.83 5.47 -5.95
C SER A 97 -12.52 5.78 -4.49
N ASN A 98 -12.60 4.78 -3.60
CA ASN A 98 -12.25 4.95 -2.19
C ASN A 98 -10.75 4.78 -1.95
N PHE A 99 -10.08 3.94 -2.74
CA PHE A 99 -8.62 3.76 -2.66
C PHE A 99 -7.88 4.98 -3.16
N ASN A 100 -8.27 5.51 -4.32
CA ASN A 100 -7.70 6.68 -4.95
C ASN A 100 -8.78 7.73 -5.28
N PRO A 101 -9.25 8.50 -4.29
CA PRO A 101 -10.25 9.55 -4.50
C PRO A 101 -9.85 10.63 -5.50
N ALA A 102 -8.54 10.87 -5.67
CA ALA A 102 -8.05 11.84 -6.63
C ALA A 102 -8.17 11.37 -8.10
N GLY A 103 -8.51 10.09 -8.31
CA GLY A 103 -8.57 9.48 -9.64
C GLY A 103 -7.19 9.14 -10.19
N THR A 104 -7.13 8.59 -11.40
CA THR A 104 -5.87 8.15 -12.01
C THR A 104 -4.93 9.34 -12.19
N PRO A 105 -3.76 9.38 -11.51
CA PRO A 105 -2.83 10.45 -11.75
C PRO A 105 -2.16 10.23 -13.11
N SER A 106 -2.14 11.28 -13.93
CA SER A 106 -1.65 11.22 -15.31
C SER A 106 -0.15 11.52 -15.45
N ASN A 107 0.65 11.26 -14.40
CA ASN A 107 2.08 11.53 -14.42
C ASN A 107 2.88 10.24 -14.73
N PRO A 108 3.69 10.20 -15.80
CA PRO A 108 4.53 9.04 -16.14
C PRO A 108 5.56 8.67 -15.06
N ASP A 109 5.89 9.58 -14.14
CA ASP A 109 6.88 9.36 -13.09
C ASP A 109 6.32 8.64 -11.85
N ILE A 110 5.00 8.42 -11.80
CA ILE A 110 4.37 7.72 -10.68
C ILE A 110 4.62 6.22 -10.79
N SER A 111 5.19 5.66 -9.73
CA SER A 111 5.50 4.24 -9.63
C SER A 111 5.15 3.69 -8.26
N ILE A 112 4.67 2.45 -8.24
CA ILE A 112 4.42 1.71 -6.99
C ILE A 112 5.65 0.84 -6.74
N ILE A 113 6.29 1.03 -5.58
CA ILE A 113 7.41 0.23 -5.11
C ILE A 113 6.99 -0.63 -3.91
N GLY A 114 7.66 -1.77 -3.75
CA GLY A 114 7.37 -2.74 -2.69
C GLY A 114 7.17 -4.15 -3.25
N PRO A 115 7.01 -5.14 -2.37
CA PRO A 115 6.76 -6.54 -2.74
C PRO A 115 5.40 -6.72 -3.41
#